data_AF-A0A354Q6N2-F1
#
_entry.id   AF-A0A354Q6N2-F1
#
_cell.length_a   1.000
_cell.length_b   1.000
_cell.length_c   1.000
_cell.angle_alpha   90.00
_cell.angle_beta   90.00
_cell.angle_gamma   90.00
#
_symmetry.space_group_name_H-M   'P 1'
#
loop_
_entity.id
_entity.type
_entity.pdbx_description
1 polymer ?
#
loop_
_entity_poly.entity_id
_entity_poly.type
_entity_poly.pdbx_seq_one_letter_code
_entity_poly.pdbx_strand_id
1 'polypeptide(L)'
;EETANLLDRFDPGLIILGKSMILHPEPVAAIRKMLDTKSTRPVIMYDMAHVLGLIGPHFQNPFAEGADIITGSTHKTFYGSQRGVIGAAYEEGAPEFELWKAIERRAFP
;
A
#
# COMPACT_ATOMS: atom_id res chain seq x y z
N GLU A 1 -18.51 -6.63 0.00
CA GLU A 1 -19.47 -6.68 -1.12
C GLU A 1 -19.43 -5.39 -1.94
N GLU A 2 -19.68 -4.22 -1.34
CA GLU A 2 -19.59 -2.93 -2.06
C GLU A 2 -18.25 -2.68 -2.79
N THR A 3 -17.11 -3.03 -2.19
CA THR A 3 -15.81 -2.93 -2.86
C THR A 3 -15.74 -3.77 -4.13
N ALA A 4 -16.30 -4.98 -4.13
CA ALA A 4 -16.31 -5.83 -5.32
C ALA A 4 -17.20 -5.23 -6.41
N ASN A 5 -18.39 -4.73 -6.04
CA ASN A 5 -19.28 -4.01 -6.96
C ASN A 5 -18.60 -2.80 -7.62
N LEU A 6 -17.76 -2.07 -6.87
CA LEU A 6 -16.97 -0.97 -7.43
C LEU A 6 -15.90 -1.45 -8.40
N LEU A 7 -15.16 -2.51 -8.05
CA LEU A 7 -14.13 -3.09 -8.92
C LEU A 7 -14.72 -3.73 -10.20
N ASP A 8 -15.99 -4.13 -10.20
CA ASP A 8 -16.68 -4.61 -11.41
C ASP A 8 -17.11 -3.48 -12.35
N ARG A 9 -17.34 -2.29 -11.80
CA ARG A 9 -17.76 -1.12 -12.56
C ARG A 9 -16.59 -0.26 -13.02
N PHE A 10 -15.47 -0.31 -12.31
CA PHE A 10 -14.32 0.54 -12.52
C PHE A 10 -13.05 -0.29 -12.54
N ASP A 11 -12.12 0.14 -13.39
CA ASP A 11 -10.78 -0.43 -13.50
C ASP A 11 -9.74 0.57 -12.98
N PRO A 12 -9.58 0.70 -11.65
CA PRO A 12 -8.64 1.66 -11.09
C PRO A 12 -7.20 1.25 -11.42
N GLY A 13 -6.33 2.22 -11.70
CA GLY A 13 -4.88 1.96 -11.76
C GLY A 13 -4.22 1.92 -10.37
N LEU A 14 -4.88 2.49 -9.35
CA LEU A 14 -4.38 2.65 -7.98
C LEU A 14 -5.51 2.47 -6.99
N ILE A 15 -5.28 1.66 -5.96
CA ILE A 15 -6.16 1.47 -4.81
C ILE A 15 -5.40 1.88 -3.57
N ILE A 16 -5.99 2.77 -2.76
CA ILE A 16 -5.36 3.30 -1.55
C ILE A 16 -6.11 2.78 -0.32
N LEU A 17 -5.38 2.14 0.58
CA LEU A 17 -5.85 1.70 1.89
C LEU A 17 -5.16 2.53 2.97
N GLY A 18 -5.87 3.52 3.48
CA GLY A 18 -5.35 4.46 4.46
C GLY A 18 -6.47 5.13 5.22
N LYS A 19 -6.37 5.16 6.56
CA LYS A 19 -7.34 5.81 7.44
C LYS A 19 -6.63 6.54 8.57
N SER A 20 -7.22 7.64 9.02
CA SER A 20 -6.74 8.37 10.20
C SER A 20 -7.04 7.64 11.51
N MET A 21 -8.11 6.84 11.53
CA MET A 21 -8.52 6.01 12.66
C MET A 21 -8.59 4.55 12.21
N ILE A 22 -7.76 3.70 12.83
CA ILE A 22 -7.60 2.30 12.48
C ILE A 22 -7.89 1.48 13.75
N LEU A 23 -9.07 0.88 13.81
CA LEU A 23 -9.48 -0.02 14.89
C LEU A 23 -9.24 -1.50 14.55
N HIS A 24 -9.19 -1.80 13.25
CA HIS A 24 -9.00 -3.14 12.70
C HIS A 24 -8.06 -3.07 11.49
N PRO A 25 -7.33 -4.15 11.16
CA PRO A 25 -6.51 -4.24 9.96
C PRO A 25 -7.31 -3.91 8.69
N GLU A 26 -6.66 -3.29 7.71
CA GLU A 26 -7.25 -3.09 6.39
C GLU A 26 -7.35 -4.43 5.64
N PRO A 27 -8.36 -4.64 4.78
CA PRO A 27 -8.57 -5.93 4.11
C PRO A 27 -7.65 -6.10 2.88
N VAL A 28 -6.34 -5.93 3.03
CA VAL A 28 -5.35 -5.94 1.93
C VAL A 28 -5.39 -7.25 1.15
N ALA A 29 -5.25 -8.38 1.85
CA ALA A 29 -5.27 -9.71 1.24
C ALA A 29 -6.61 -10.03 0.55
N ALA A 30 -7.73 -9.58 1.13
CA ALA A 30 -9.04 -9.77 0.53
C ALA A 30 -9.18 -8.95 -0.76
N ILE A 31 -8.70 -7.70 -0.77
CA ILE A 31 -8.68 -6.86 -1.97
C ILE A 31 -7.75 -7.45 -3.03
N ARG A 32 -6.54 -7.88 -2.66
CA ARG A 32 -5.62 -8.56 -3.59
C ARG A 32 -6.30 -9.74 -4.27
N LYS A 33 -6.98 -10.61 -3.50
CA LYS A 33 -7.72 -11.74 -4.02
C LYS A 33 -8.87 -11.35 -4.97
N MET A 34 -9.58 -10.25 -4.68
CA MET A 34 -10.64 -9.74 -5.57
C MET A 34 -10.10 -9.30 -6.94
N LEU A 35 -8.80 -8.99 -7.02
CA LEU A 35 -8.16 -8.52 -8.25
C LEU A 35 -7.61 -9.67 -9.11
N ASP A 36 -7.55 -10.90 -8.59
CA ASP A 36 -7.05 -12.06 -9.35
C ASP A 36 -7.87 -12.34 -10.62
N THR A 37 -9.13 -11.88 -10.67
CA THR A 37 -10.02 -12.04 -11.83
C THR A 37 -9.96 -10.87 -12.82
N LYS A 38 -9.20 -9.82 -12.51
CA LYS A 38 -9.10 -8.62 -13.36
C LYS A 38 -7.97 -8.78 -14.37
N SER A 39 -8.20 -8.27 -15.59
CA SER A 39 -7.19 -8.24 -16.66
C SER A 39 -6.04 -7.27 -16.37
N THR A 40 -6.32 -6.28 -15.54
CA THR A 40 -5.42 -5.21 -15.13
C THR A 40 -5.03 -5.42 -13.67
N ARG A 41 -3.76 -5.22 -13.37
CA ARG A 41 -3.24 -5.27 -12.00
C ARG A 41 -3.14 -3.84 -11.47
N PRO A 42 -4.08 -3.35 -10.64
CA PRO A 42 -3.89 -2.09 -9.95
C PRO A 42 -2.73 -2.17 -8.97
N VAL A 43 -2.08 -1.03 -8.76
CA VAL A 43 -1.16 -0.82 -7.64
C VAL A 43 -1.99 -0.71 -6.36
N ILE A 44 -1.69 -1.53 -5.36
CA ILE A 44 -2.23 -1.40 -4.00
C ILE A 44 -1.23 -0.60 -3.16
N MET A 45 -1.64 0.60 -2.75
CA MET A 45 -0.90 1.45 -1.83
C MET A 45 -1.51 1.39 -0.43
N TYR A 46 -0.71 1.01 0.55
CA TYR A 46 -1.10 1.04 1.97
C TYR A 46 -0.49 2.27 2.65
N ASP A 47 -1.33 3.22 3.08
CA ASP A 47 -0.88 4.35 3.88
C ASP A 47 -0.90 3.97 5.37
N MET A 48 0.30 3.72 5.89
CA MET A 48 0.57 3.36 7.27
C MET A 48 0.89 4.57 8.15
N ALA A 49 0.56 5.81 7.77
CA ALA A 49 0.97 6.98 8.54
C ALA A 49 0.60 6.93 10.03
N HIS A 50 -0.55 6.36 10.40
CA HIS A 50 -1.00 6.21 11.78
C HIS A 50 -0.56 4.90 12.46
N VAL A 51 -0.06 3.91 11.70
CA VAL A 51 0.28 2.56 12.21
C VAL A 51 1.71 2.14 11.88
N LEU A 52 2.53 3.04 11.32
CA LEU A 52 3.91 2.74 10.90
C LEU A 52 4.75 2.15 12.04
N GLY A 53 4.63 2.68 13.26
CA GLY A 53 5.36 2.14 14.41
C GLY A 53 4.87 0.79 14.92
N LEU A 54 3.74 0.30 14.41
CA LEU A 54 3.10 -0.95 14.83
C LEU A 54 3.20 -2.06 13.77
N ILE A 55 3.76 -1.76 12.60
CA ILE A 55 3.86 -2.69 11.47
C ILE A 55 4.62 -3.97 11.84
N GLY A 56 4.20 -5.10 11.28
CA GLY A 56 4.82 -6.41 11.53
C GLY A 56 4.06 -7.23 12.59
N PRO A 57 4.76 -7.93 13.51
CA PRO A 57 4.14 -8.96 14.36
C PRO A 57 3.09 -8.42 15.35
N HIS A 58 3.03 -7.10 15.55
CA HIS A 58 2.14 -6.47 16.51
C HIS A 58 0.87 -5.86 15.89
N PHE A 59 0.76 -5.78 14.56
CA PHE A 59 -0.43 -5.27 13.91
C PHE A 59 -0.71 -5.93 12.54
N GLN A 60 -0.17 -5.37 11.46
CA GLN A 60 -0.46 -5.77 10.10
C GLN A 60 0.84 -5.82 9.30
N ASN A 61 0.97 -6.79 8.40
CA ASN A 61 2.11 -6.90 7.48
C ASN A 61 1.61 -6.67 6.04
N PRO A 62 1.53 -5.42 5.58
CA PRO A 62 0.87 -5.09 4.32
C PRO A 62 1.54 -5.73 3.10
N PHE A 63 2.87 -5.88 3.08
CA PHE A 63 3.56 -6.53 1.98
C PHE A 63 3.25 -8.03 1.90
N ALA A 64 3.25 -8.74 3.04
CA ALA A 64 2.88 -10.15 3.07
C ALA A 64 1.41 -10.38 2.66
N GLU A 65 0.57 -9.37 2.84
CA GLU A 65 -0.84 -9.40 2.45
C GLU A 65 -1.09 -8.93 1.01
N GLY A 66 -0.05 -8.48 0.30
CA GLY A 66 -0.10 -8.17 -1.12
C GLY A 66 -0.23 -6.69 -1.48
N ALA A 67 0.09 -5.77 -0.57
CA ALA A 67 0.34 -4.37 -0.93
C ALA A 67 1.59 -4.26 -1.81
N ASP A 68 1.56 -3.38 -2.81
CA ASP A 68 2.68 -3.17 -3.72
C ASP A 68 3.58 -2.03 -3.20
N ILE A 69 2.96 -0.97 -2.67
CA ILE A 69 3.62 0.23 -2.14
C ILE A 69 3.07 0.53 -0.74
N ILE A 70 3.94 1.00 0.14
CA ILE A 70 3.57 1.60 1.42
C ILE A 70 3.97 3.07 1.43
N THR A 71 3.19 3.90 2.11
CA THR A 71 3.55 5.28 2.46
C THR A 71 3.36 5.50 3.95
N GLY A 72 4.12 6.39 4.58
CA GLY A 72 3.94 6.66 6.00
C GLY A 72 4.55 7.96 6.49
N SER A 73 4.06 8.44 7.62
CA SER A 73 4.64 9.54 8.40
C SER A 73 5.54 8.97 9.49
N THR A 74 6.76 9.47 9.60
CA THR A 74 7.69 8.99 10.63
C THR A 74 7.43 9.60 12.01
N HIS A 75 6.67 10.68 12.14
CA HIS A 75 6.47 11.42 13.40
C HIS A 75 5.24 11.01 14.24
N LYS A 76 4.53 9.95 13.84
CA LYS A 76 3.35 9.45 14.57
C LYS A 76 3.76 8.26 15.45
N THR A 77 3.16 7.09 15.23
CA THR A 77 3.46 5.87 15.99
C THR A 77 4.90 5.41 15.85
N PHE A 78 5.59 5.77 14.76
CA PHE A 78 7.02 5.47 14.55
C PHE A 78 7.98 6.36 15.36
N TYR A 79 7.47 7.45 15.97
CA TYR A 79 8.21 8.32 16.90
C TYR A 79 9.55 8.91 16.37
N GLY A 80 9.60 9.27 15.08
CA GLY A 80 10.72 9.94 14.43
C GLY A 80 10.50 11.46 14.20
N SER A 81 11.40 12.09 13.47
CA SER A 81 11.25 13.49 13.02
C SER A 81 10.08 13.66 12.03
N GLN A 82 9.61 14.89 11.79
CA GLN A 82 8.57 15.15 10.78
C GLN A 82 9.05 14.90 9.35
N ARG A 83 8.93 13.64 8.88
CA ARG A 83 9.25 13.21 7.51
C ARG A 83 8.23 12.19 6.98
N GLY A 84 8.34 11.88 5.69
CA GLY A 84 7.65 10.79 5.03
C GLY A 84 8.57 9.60 4.74
N VAL A 85 7.98 8.43 4.56
CA VAL A 85 8.63 7.22 4.02
C VAL A 85 7.78 6.66 2.88
N ILE A 86 8.43 6.13 1.86
CA ILE A 86 7.81 5.31 0.82
C ILE A 86 8.62 4.02 0.74
N GLY A 87 7.94 2.88 0.67
CA GLY A 87 8.57 1.58 0.43
C GLY A 87 7.79 0.81 -0.64
N ALA A 88 8.47 -0.07 -1.37
CA ALA A 88 7.84 -0.91 -2.40
C ALA A 88 8.33 -2.35 -2.29
N ALA A 89 7.46 -3.30 -2.63
CA ALA A 89 7.77 -4.73 -2.70
C ALA A 89 7.82 -5.19 -4.16
N TYR A 90 8.68 -4.57 -4.96
CA TYR A 90 8.92 -4.96 -6.35
C TYR A 90 10.27 -5.66 -6.49
N GLU A 91 10.29 -6.73 -7.27
CA GLU A 91 11.53 -7.41 -7.63
C GLU A 91 12.30 -6.61 -8.70
N GLU A 92 13.61 -6.54 -8.55
CA GLU A 92 14.46 -5.88 -9.54
C GLU A 92 14.37 -6.61 -10.89
N GLY A 93 14.10 -5.86 -11.95
CA GLY A 93 13.88 -6.40 -13.31
C GLY A 93 12.42 -6.70 -13.64
N ALA A 94 11.50 -6.70 -12.67
CA ALA A 94 10.07 -6.74 -12.95
C ALA A 94 9.59 -5.44 -13.62
N PRO A 95 8.57 -5.46 -14.50
CA PRO A 95 8.04 -4.24 -15.12
C PRO A 95 7.63 -3.15 -14.11
N GLU A 96 7.09 -3.55 -12.97
CA GLU A 96 6.66 -2.66 -11.89
C GLU A 96 7.84 -1.95 -11.20
N PHE A 97 9.05 -2.48 -11.30
CA PHE A 97 10.25 -1.86 -10.73
C PHE A 97 10.58 -0.50 -11.38
N GLU A 98 10.15 -0.29 -12.63
CA GLU A 98 10.27 1.02 -13.29
C GLU A 98 9.48 2.12 -12.57
N LEU A 99 8.32 1.76 -12.00
CA LEU A 99 7.55 2.67 -11.16
C LEU A 99 8.33 3.04 -9.91
N TRP A 100 8.99 2.09 -9.25
CA TRP A 100 9.82 2.36 -8.07
C TRP A 100 10.99 3.28 -8.38
N LYS A 101 11.74 3.02 -9.46
CA LYS A 101 12.83 3.91 -9.91
C LYS A 101 12.33 5.33 -10.21
N ALA A 102 11.13 5.45 -10.79
CA ALA A 102 10.52 6.74 -11.05
C ALA A 102 10.15 7.48 -9.76
N ILE A 103 9.63 6.77 -8.75
CA ILE A 103 9.32 7.32 -7.42
C ILE A 103 10.60 7.80 -6.73
N GLU A 104 11.61 6.94 -6.64
CA GLU A 104 12.88 7.24 -5.97
C GLU A 104 13.51 8.53 -6.55
N ARG A 105 13.69 8.58 -7.87
CA ARG A 105 14.29 9.73 -8.56
C ARG A 105 13.54 11.05 -8.38
N ARG A 106 12.21 11.02 -8.22
CA ARG A 106 11.37 12.22 -8.22
C ARG A 106 10.99 12.70 -6.82
N ALA A 107 10.77 11.78 -5.90
CA ALA A 107 10.36 12.08 -4.53
C ALA A 107 11.54 12.34 -3.59
N PHE A 108 12.69 11.72 -3.87
CA PHE A 108 13.92 11.84 -3.07
C PHE A 108 15.10 12.27 -3.97
N PRO A 109 15.07 13.49 -4.55
CA PRO A 109 16.14 13.99 -5.41
C PRO A 109 17.45 14.23 -4.67
#